data_AF-A0A7R9LNM2-F1
#
_entry.id   AF-A0A7R9LNM2-F1
#
_cell.length_a   1.000
_cell.length_b   1.000
_cell.length_c   1.000
_cell.angle_alpha   90.00
_cell.angle_beta   90.00
_cell.angle_gamma   90.00
#
_symmetry.space_group_name_H-M   'P 1'
#
loop_
_entity.id
_entity.type
_entity.pdbx_description
1 polymer ?
#
loop_
_entity_poly.entity_id
_entity_poly.type
_entity_poly.pdbx_seq_one_letter_code
_entity_poly.pdbx_strand_id
1 'polypeptide(L)'
;MRGLWVSFIPQIECQMSGDCSVVAVEDNTTDTSSADTMASLVKSSCVRWALNASKWRPTREEWLLATRLIQKEEMSRINRFVFKTDAKLALVGRLLMRSGVSKRFPSVPYKDILFDRTDKGKPYLVLPTSDEVSAKPFDLNISHSGDYCVMGSVGADKVGVDVMRIEYSGQRNDRPVDDFFRLMNRQFSDSEWRFINTGADDKQRIFRFIRLWTLKESF
;
A
#
# COMPACT_ATOMS: atom_id res chain seq x y z
N MET A 1 -10.59 -6.50 32.20
CA MET A 1 -10.71 -5.83 30.88
C MET A 1 -9.65 -6.36 29.90
N ARG A 2 -9.68 -7.67 29.60
CA ARG A 2 -8.62 -8.40 28.85
C ARG A 2 -9.13 -9.12 27.59
N GLY A 3 -10.30 -8.76 27.05
CA GLY A 3 -10.99 -9.58 26.04
C GLY A 3 -11.45 -8.88 24.76
N LEU A 4 -10.89 -7.72 24.40
CA LEU A 4 -11.36 -6.91 23.25
C LEU A 4 -10.28 -6.60 22.19
N TRP A 5 -9.07 -7.15 22.34
CA TRP A 5 -7.89 -6.67 21.61
C TRP A 5 -7.23 -7.71 20.69
N VAL A 6 -7.87 -8.87 20.46
CA VAL A 6 -7.40 -9.92 19.54
C VAL A 6 -8.35 -10.13 18.35
N SER A 7 -9.48 -9.41 18.30
CA SER A 7 -10.54 -9.60 17.30
C SER A 7 -10.50 -8.65 16.09
N PHE A 8 -9.55 -7.72 16.01
CA PHE A 8 -9.60 -6.67 14.97
C PHE A 8 -8.94 -7.03 13.63
N ILE A 9 -7.98 -7.96 13.60
CA ILE A 9 -7.47 -8.50 12.32
C ILE A 9 -8.54 -9.41 11.69
N PRO A 10 -9.18 -10.33 12.44
CA PRO A 10 -10.32 -11.08 11.92
C PRO A 10 -11.53 -10.19 11.63
N GLN A 11 -11.75 -9.02 12.24
CA GLN A 11 -12.86 -8.12 11.87
C GLN A 11 -12.56 -7.25 10.65
N ILE A 12 -11.31 -6.94 10.31
CA ILE A 12 -11.01 -6.42 8.97
C ILE A 12 -11.17 -7.54 7.94
N GLU A 13 -10.95 -8.81 8.28
CA GLU A 13 -11.24 -9.96 7.39
C GLU A 13 -12.73 -10.38 7.40
N CYS A 14 -13.48 -10.16 8.48
CA CYS A 14 -14.85 -10.67 8.71
C CYS A 14 -15.93 -9.57 8.71
N GLN A 15 -15.66 -8.30 8.97
CA GLN A 15 -16.59 -7.19 8.65
C GLN A 15 -16.41 -6.68 7.21
N MET A 16 -15.38 -7.17 6.52
CA MET A 16 -15.26 -7.10 5.06
C MET A 16 -15.95 -8.27 4.33
N SER A 17 -16.69 -9.11 5.05
CA SER A 17 -17.50 -10.21 4.52
C SER A 17 -18.77 -9.79 3.77
N GLY A 18 -18.80 -8.55 3.27
CA GLY A 18 -19.61 -8.14 2.13
C GLY A 18 -18.67 -7.71 1.00
N ASP A 19 -18.11 -8.68 0.27
CA ASP A 19 -17.32 -8.52 -0.95
C ASP A 19 -15.94 -7.82 -0.87
N CYS A 20 -15.40 -7.38 0.27
CA CYS A 20 -14.06 -6.78 0.33
C CYS A 20 -12.97 -7.88 0.36
N SER A 21 -12.51 -8.34 -0.80
CA SER A 21 -11.37 -9.26 -0.89
C SER A 21 -10.06 -8.53 -0.61
N VAL A 22 -9.48 -8.73 0.58
CA VAL A 22 -8.05 -8.51 0.79
C VAL A 22 -7.34 -9.65 0.08
N VAL A 23 -6.70 -9.37 -1.06
CA VAL A 23 -5.93 -10.39 -1.77
C VAL A 23 -4.52 -10.40 -1.19
N ALA A 24 -4.19 -11.46 -0.45
CA ALA A 24 -2.81 -11.81 -0.17
C ALA A 24 -2.25 -12.54 -1.39
N VAL A 25 -1.20 -12.01 -2.00
CA VAL A 25 -0.46 -12.73 -3.04
C VAL A 25 0.61 -13.56 -2.34
N GLU A 26 0.39 -14.87 -2.22
CA GLU A 26 1.38 -15.80 -1.65
C GLU A 26 2.42 -16.17 -2.71
N ASP A 27 3.71 -16.09 -2.35
CA ASP A 27 4.81 -16.51 -3.22
C ASP A 27 4.92 -18.05 -3.19
N ASN A 28 4.51 -18.70 -4.29
CA ASN A 28 4.56 -20.15 -4.43
C ASN A 28 5.93 -20.59 -4.99
N THR A 29 6.97 -20.60 -4.15
CA THR A 29 8.29 -21.14 -4.51
C THR A 29 8.61 -22.37 -3.67
N THR A 30 8.37 -23.54 -4.26
CA THR A 30 8.94 -24.82 -3.84
C THR A 30 10.34 -24.94 -4.41
N ASP A 31 11.36 -24.83 -3.56
CA ASP A 31 12.64 -25.48 -3.86
C ASP A 31 13.28 -25.94 -2.54
N THR A 32 13.65 -27.21 -2.52
CA THR A 32 14.21 -27.94 -1.38
C THR A 32 15.66 -28.26 -1.67
N SER A 33 16.60 -27.74 -0.87
CA SER A 33 17.91 -28.38 -0.70
C SER A 33 18.49 -28.14 0.70
N SER A 34 19.22 -29.12 1.19
CA SER A 34 19.49 -29.41 2.61
C SER A 34 20.59 -28.58 3.29
N ALA A 35 20.96 -27.43 2.71
CA ALA A 35 21.87 -26.46 3.34
C ALA A 35 21.13 -25.22 3.92
N ASP A 36 19.81 -25.15 3.72
CA ASP A 36 18.96 -23.97 3.96
C ASP A 36 18.45 -23.80 5.39
N THR A 37 18.99 -24.48 6.41
CA THR A 37 18.34 -24.48 7.74
C THR A 37 18.41 -23.12 8.45
N MET A 38 19.43 -22.30 8.19
CA MET A 38 19.49 -20.90 8.68
C MET A 38 18.88 -19.89 7.69
N ALA A 39 18.91 -20.17 6.38
CA ALA A 39 18.27 -19.33 5.37
C ALA A 39 16.73 -19.47 5.39
N SER A 40 16.20 -20.65 5.74
CA SER A 40 14.77 -20.95 5.83
C SER A 40 14.11 -20.40 7.10
N LEU A 41 14.87 -20.11 8.16
CA LEU A 41 14.36 -19.36 9.32
C LEU A 41 14.27 -17.85 9.05
N VAL A 42 14.94 -17.38 7.98
CA VAL A 42 14.80 -16.04 7.39
C VAL A 42 13.98 -16.12 6.09
N LYS A 43 13.04 -17.06 5.98
CA LYS A 43 11.85 -16.89 5.12
C LYS A 43 10.99 -15.77 5.73
N SER A 44 11.54 -14.56 5.68
CA SER A 44 10.88 -13.31 6.04
C SER A 44 9.62 -13.25 5.20
N SER A 45 8.47 -13.39 5.84
CA SER A 45 7.17 -13.35 5.18
C SER A 45 6.98 -11.99 4.52
N CYS A 46 7.27 -11.94 3.22
CA CYS A 46 6.89 -10.82 2.37
C CYS A 46 5.38 -10.70 2.43
N VAL A 47 4.86 -9.50 2.63
CA VAL A 47 3.43 -9.24 2.59
C VAL A 47 3.11 -8.42 1.36
N ARG A 48 2.12 -8.86 0.58
CA ARG A 48 1.57 -8.12 -0.56
C ARG A 48 0.06 -8.10 -0.41
N TRP A 49 -0.46 -6.95 -0.01
CA TRP A 49 -1.89 -6.76 0.23
C TRP A 49 -2.45 -5.73 -0.73
N ALA A 50 -3.64 -6.02 -1.25
CA ALA A 50 -4.49 -5.07 -1.94
C ALA A 50 -5.86 -5.06 -1.28
N LEU A 51 -6.36 -3.86 -0.98
CA LEU A 51 -7.67 -3.66 -0.36
C LEU A 51 -8.49 -2.71 -1.21
N ASN A 52 -9.67 -3.15 -1.61
CA ASN A 52 -10.66 -2.31 -2.28
C ASN A 52 -11.38 -1.46 -1.22
N ALA A 53 -10.93 -0.22 -1.03
CA ALA A 53 -11.50 0.70 -0.06
C ALA A 53 -12.91 1.17 -0.45
N SER A 54 -13.33 1.11 -1.73
CA SER A 54 -14.66 1.56 -2.15
C SER A 54 -15.78 0.65 -1.62
N LYS A 55 -15.48 -0.64 -1.44
CA LYS A 55 -16.37 -1.62 -0.83
C LYS A 55 -16.53 -1.44 0.69
N TRP A 56 -15.55 -0.85 1.38
CA TRP A 56 -15.72 -0.45 2.77
C TRP A 56 -16.62 0.79 2.89
N ARG A 57 -17.82 0.61 3.44
CA ARG A 57 -18.81 1.67 3.70
C ARG A 57 -19.05 1.77 5.21
N PRO A 58 -18.09 2.33 5.98
CA PRO A 58 -18.18 2.32 7.44
C PRO A 58 -19.36 3.13 7.95
N THR A 59 -19.99 2.61 8.99
CA THR A 59 -20.83 3.39 9.90
C THR A 59 -19.98 4.46 10.62
N ARG A 60 -20.65 5.42 11.27
CA ARG A 60 -19.96 6.44 12.08
C ARG A 60 -19.12 5.81 13.18
N GLU A 61 -19.61 4.75 13.81
CA GLU A 61 -18.92 4.07 14.92
C GLU A 61 -17.68 3.33 14.44
N GLU A 62 -17.77 2.60 13.33
CA GLU A 62 -16.63 1.92 12.71
C GLU A 62 -15.56 2.92 12.26
N TRP A 63 -15.97 4.05 11.67
CA TRP A 63 -15.05 5.13 11.33
C TRP A 63 -14.33 5.67 12.57
N LEU A 64 -15.08 6.03 13.61
CA LEU A 64 -14.51 6.54 14.86
C LEU A 64 -13.56 5.52 15.50
N LEU A 65 -13.91 4.24 15.48
CA LEU A 65 -13.06 3.17 15.98
C LEU A 65 -11.77 3.06 15.16
N ALA A 66 -11.86 3.02 13.83
CA ALA A 66 -10.71 2.98 12.94
C ALA A 66 -9.76 4.16 13.15
N THR A 67 -10.29 5.38 13.36
CA THR A 67 -9.46 6.56 13.63
C THR A 67 -8.71 6.51 14.96
N ARG A 68 -9.20 5.72 15.94
CA ARG A 68 -8.50 5.51 17.22
C ARG A 68 -7.37 4.49 17.12
N LEU A 69 -7.30 3.73 16.03
CA LEU A 69 -6.27 2.72 15.80
C LEU A 69 -5.02 3.29 15.13
N ILE A 70 -4.99 4.58 14.81
CA ILE A 70 -3.85 5.22 14.16
C ILE A 70 -3.24 6.32 15.03
N GLN A 71 -2.03 6.74 14.68
CA GLN A 71 -1.33 7.86 15.31
C GLN A 71 -2.10 9.19 15.16
N LYS A 72 -2.05 10.05 16.17
CA LYS A 72 -2.86 11.29 16.24
C LYS A 72 -2.47 12.29 15.13
N GLU A 73 -1.18 12.34 14.81
CA GLU A 73 -0.60 13.11 13.73
C GLU A 73 -1.13 12.65 12.36
N GLU A 74 -1.33 11.34 12.16
CA GLU A 74 -1.91 10.80 10.93
C GLU A 74 -3.39 11.13 10.84
N MET A 75 -4.13 11.12 11.95
CA MET A 75 -5.52 11.60 11.98
C MET A 75 -5.62 13.09 11.62
N SER A 76 -4.67 13.90 12.11
CA SER A 76 -4.59 15.32 11.76
C SER A 76 -4.35 15.51 10.25
N ARG A 77 -3.53 14.65 9.62
CA ARG A 77 -3.32 14.66 8.16
C ARG A 77 -4.58 14.25 7.41
N ILE A 78 -5.27 13.19 7.86
CA ILE A 78 -6.49 12.67 7.24
C ILE A 78 -7.60 13.73 7.27
N ASN A 79 -7.72 14.48 8.36
CA ASN A 79 -8.72 15.55 8.49
C ASN A 79 -8.52 16.74 7.52
N ARG A 80 -7.38 16.82 6.83
CA ARG A 80 -7.13 17.87 5.82
C ARG A 80 -7.65 17.51 4.44
N PHE A 81 -8.05 16.26 4.19
CA PHE A 81 -8.62 15.88 2.91
C PHE A 81 -10.01 16.50 2.72
N VAL A 82 -10.23 17.09 1.55
CA VAL A 82 -11.52 17.65 1.15
C VAL A 82 -12.52 16.54 0.80
N PHE A 83 -12.04 15.49 0.11
CA PHE A 83 -12.88 14.39 -0.33
C PHE A 83 -12.83 13.22 0.66
N LYS A 84 -14.02 12.69 0.98
CA LYS A 84 -14.18 11.53 1.88
C LYS A 84 -13.48 10.28 1.34
N THR A 85 -13.38 10.13 0.03
CA THR A 85 -12.68 9.03 -0.63
C THR A 85 -11.20 9.03 -0.28
N ASP A 86 -10.55 10.19 -0.33
CA ASP A 86 -9.13 10.33 -0.07
C ASP A 86 -8.83 10.14 1.42
N ALA A 87 -9.68 10.72 2.28
CA ALA A 87 -9.61 10.48 3.73
C ALA A 87 -9.72 8.99 4.06
N LYS A 88 -10.63 8.27 3.38
CA LYS A 88 -10.83 6.83 3.56
C LYS A 88 -9.62 6.03 3.08
N LEU A 89 -9.09 6.30 1.89
CA LEU A 89 -7.89 5.63 1.38
C LEU A 89 -6.68 5.85 2.29
N ALA A 90 -6.48 7.08 2.75
CA ALA A 90 -5.41 7.41 3.68
C ALA A 90 -5.56 6.66 5.02
N LEU A 91 -6.78 6.58 5.57
CA LEU A 91 -7.06 5.82 6.80
C LEU A 91 -6.80 4.33 6.61
N VAL A 92 -7.37 3.72 5.56
CA VAL A 92 -7.14 2.31 5.20
C VAL A 92 -5.65 2.03 5.11
N GLY A 93 -4.90 2.93 4.48
CA GLY A 93 -3.48 2.72 4.32
C GLY A 93 -2.71 2.69 5.64
N ARG A 94 -3.06 3.56 6.59
CA ARG A 94 -2.47 3.51 7.94
C ARG A 94 -2.82 2.23 8.67
N LEU A 95 -4.05 1.74 8.52
CA LEU A 95 -4.46 0.47 9.11
C LEU A 95 -3.69 -0.71 8.51
N LEU A 96 -3.54 -0.77 7.17
CA LEU A 96 -2.75 -1.80 6.50
C LEU A 96 -1.31 -1.84 7.00
N MET A 97 -0.66 -0.69 7.11
CA MET A 97 0.71 -0.58 7.64
C MET A 97 0.81 -1.17 9.06
N ARG A 98 -0.08 -0.74 9.98
CA ARG A 98 -0.06 -1.23 11.37
C ARG A 98 -0.36 -2.72 11.46
N SER A 99 -1.28 -3.22 10.64
CA SER A 99 -1.60 -4.65 10.56
C SER A 99 -0.42 -5.46 10.01
N GLY A 100 0.29 -4.95 9.00
CA GLY A 100 1.48 -5.59 8.44
C GLY A 100 2.60 -5.73 9.47
N VAL A 101 2.84 -4.67 10.25
CA VAL A 101 3.79 -4.69 11.36
C VAL A 101 3.36 -5.65 12.46
N SER A 102 2.08 -5.62 12.86
CA SER A 102 1.55 -6.53 13.89
C SER A 102 1.71 -8.00 13.50
N LYS A 103 1.50 -8.32 12.21
CA LYS A 103 1.70 -9.67 11.67
C LYS A 103 3.18 -10.08 11.68
N ARG A 104 4.08 -9.14 11.37
CA ARG A 104 5.53 -9.39 11.36
C ARG A 104 6.12 -9.52 12.77
N PHE A 105 5.61 -8.73 13.72
CA PHE A 105 6.12 -8.60 15.08
C PHE A 105 5.00 -8.85 16.10
N PRO A 106 4.51 -10.11 16.24
CA PRO A 106 3.37 -10.42 17.10
C PRO A 106 3.62 -10.17 18.60
N SER A 107 4.89 -10.08 19.02
CA SER A 107 5.28 -9.73 20.39
C SER A 107 5.15 -8.24 20.71
N VAL A 108 5.03 -7.38 19.69
CA VAL A 108 4.89 -5.93 19.86
C VAL A 108 3.40 -5.59 20.02
N PRO A 109 3.00 -4.97 21.14
CA PRO A 109 1.61 -4.54 21.30
C PRO A 109 1.20 -3.54 20.22
N TYR A 110 -0.02 -3.67 19.70
CA TYR A 110 -0.52 -2.82 18.61
C TYR A 110 -0.35 -1.32 18.90
N LYS A 111 -0.59 -0.88 20.14
CA LYS A 111 -0.45 0.52 20.58
C LYS A 111 0.98 1.06 20.51
N ASP A 112 1.98 0.19 20.57
CA ASP A 112 3.40 0.53 20.62
C ASP A 112 4.03 0.51 19.21
N ILE A 113 3.25 0.16 18.18
CA ILE A 113 3.63 0.34 16.78
C ILE A 113 3.59 1.84 16.46
N LEU A 114 4.75 2.44 16.17
CA LEU A 114 4.86 3.83 15.79
C LEU A 114 5.52 3.95 14.41
N PHE A 115 5.11 4.98 13.69
CA PHE A 115 5.73 5.36 12.43
C PHE A 115 6.21 6.80 12.54
N ASP A 116 7.37 7.05 11.96
CA ASP A 116 7.86 8.38 11.67
C ASP A 116 8.02 8.53 10.15
N ARG A 117 8.45 9.68 9.66
CA ARG A 117 8.59 9.97 8.24
C ARG A 117 9.95 10.56 7.93
N THR A 118 10.49 10.15 6.79
CA THR A 118 11.68 10.81 6.25
C THR A 118 11.37 12.25 5.86
N ASP A 119 12.40 13.06 5.58
CA ASP A 119 12.24 14.45 5.09
C ASP A 119 11.39 14.53 3.81
N LYS A 120 11.40 13.47 3.00
CA LYS A 120 10.59 13.33 1.78
C LYS A 120 9.18 12.77 2.05
N GLY A 121 8.84 12.52 3.32
CA GLY A 121 7.53 12.06 3.75
C GLY A 121 7.30 10.56 3.70
N LYS A 122 8.28 9.72 3.32
CA LYS A 122 8.12 8.25 3.32
C LYS A 122 7.99 7.75 4.76
N PRO A 123 6.90 7.06 5.14
CA PRO A 123 6.77 6.52 6.48
C PRO A 123 7.74 5.36 6.71
N TYR A 124 8.34 5.31 7.90
CA TYR A 124 9.18 4.19 8.35
C TYR A 124 8.82 3.79 9.77
N LEU A 125 9.06 2.52 10.09
CA LEU A 125 8.72 1.92 11.36
C LEU A 125 9.68 2.38 12.46
N VAL A 126 9.14 2.85 13.58
CA VAL A 126 9.87 3.14 14.83
C VAL A 126 9.26 2.24 15.90
N LEU A 127 9.97 1.16 16.25
CA LEU A 127 9.53 0.27 17.34
C LEU A 127 10.39 0.49 18.58
N PRO A 128 9.84 0.21 19.78
CA PRO A 128 10.67 0.07 20.98
C PRO A 128 11.77 -0.94 20.69
N THR A 129 13.03 -0.53 20.86
CA THR A 129 14.20 -1.39 20.68
C THR A 129 14.20 -2.47 21.76
N SER A 130 13.53 -3.59 21.49
CA SER A 130 13.89 -4.87 22.08
C SER A 130 14.90 -5.57 21.17
N ASP A 131 15.78 -6.39 21.74
CA ASP A 131 16.84 -7.08 21.00
C ASP A 131 16.27 -7.88 19.81
N GLU A 132 15.08 -8.50 19.98
CA GLU A 132 14.40 -9.27 18.93
C GLU A 132 13.92 -8.44 17.73
N VAL A 133 13.50 -7.19 17.96
CA VAL A 133 12.99 -6.31 16.90
C VAL A 133 14.15 -5.62 16.19
N SER A 134 15.16 -5.19 16.94
CA SER A 134 16.36 -4.56 16.38
C SER A 134 17.14 -5.48 15.44
N ALA A 135 17.08 -6.79 15.69
CA ALA A 135 17.77 -7.82 14.90
C ALA A 135 17.03 -8.22 13.61
N LYS A 136 15.79 -7.77 13.39
CA LYS A 136 14.97 -8.20 12.25
C LYS A 136 14.76 -7.03 11.27
N PRO A 137 15.39 -7.06 10.09
CA PRO A 137 15.16 -6.03 9.09
C PRO A 137 13.68 -6.06 8.64
N PHE A 138 13.15 -4.89 8.31
CA PHE A 138 11.79 -4.71 7.84
C PHE A 138 11.65 -3.38 7.10
N ASP A 139 11.22 -3.44 5.84
CA ASP A 139 10.79 -2.27 5.07
C ASP A 139 9.35 -2.50 4.59
N LEU A 140 8.60 -1.42 4.48
CA LEU A 140 7.27 -1.45 3.89
C LEU A 140 7.06 -0.25 2.99
N ASN A 141 6.09 -0.41 2.09
CA ASN A 141 5.63 0.65 1.22
C ASN A 141 4.13 0.54 0.99
N ILE A 142 3.52 1.66 0.63
CA ILE A 142 2.09 1.78 0.46
C ILE A 142 1.79 2.77 -0.66
N SER A 143 0.83 2.41 -1.50
CA SER A 143 0.25 3.31 -2.49
C SER A 143 -1.28 3.14 -2.52
N HIS A 144 -1.98 4.17 -2.98
CA HIS A 144 -3.42 4.13 -3.15
C HIS A 144 -3.85 4.94 -4.38
N SER A 145 -4.77 4.38 -5.17
CA SER A 145 -5.32 5.05 -6.33
C SER A 145 -6.67 4.46 -6.72
N GLY A 146 -7.59 5.31 -7.15
CA GLY A 146 -8.96 4.92 -7.43
C GLY A 146 -9.61 4.31 -6.20
N ASP A 147 -9.98 3.03 -6.31
CA ASP A 147 -10.67 2.31 -5.24
C ASP A 147 -9.72 1.50 -4.36
N TYR A 148 -8.45 1.39 -4.72
CA TYR A 148 -7.52 0.45 -4.08
C TYR A 148 -6.48 1.14 -3.23
N CYS A 149 -6.15 0.49 -2.11
CA CYS A 149 -4.96 0.74 -1.33
C CYS A 149 -4.12 -0.55 -1.33
N VAL A 150 -2.84 -0.46 -1.68
CA VAL A 150 -1.92 -1.59 -1.77
C VAL A 150 -0.74 -1.40 -0.82
N MET A 151 -0.26 -2.48 -0.20
CA MET A 151 0.89 -2.47 0.70
C MET A 151 1.83 -3.63 0.38
N GLY A 152 3.12 -3.32 0.31
CA GLY A 152 4.20 -4.31 0.25
C GLY A 152 5.07 -4.24 1.50
N SER A 153 5.56 -5.37 2.00
CA SER A 153 6.63 -5.41 3.00
C SER A 153 7.63 -6.52 2.74
N VAL A 154 8.88 -6.28 3.12
CA VAL A 154 10.01 -7.21 2.97
C VAL A 154 10.86 -7.19 4.25
N GLY A 155 11.53 -8.30 4.56
CA GLY A 155 12.28 -8.46 5.80
C GLY A 155 13.80 -8.34 5.68
N ALA A 156 14.36 -8.09 4.50
CA ALA A 156 15.81 -8.01 4.30
C ALA A 156 16.26 -6.89 3.35
N ASP A 157 15.33 -6.24 2.64
CA ASP A 157 15.62 -5.28 1.56
C ASP A 157 14.73 -4.03 1.66
N LYS A 158 14.80 -3.17 0.64
CA LYS A 158 13.86 -2.05 0.44
C LYS A 158 12.74 -2.46 -0.50
N VAL A 159 11.55 -1.92 -0.25
CA VAL A 159 10.40 -2.12 -1.13
C VAL A 159 9.77 -0.79 -1.51
N GLY A 160 9.35 -0.71 -2.76
CA GLY A 160 8.48 0.33 -3.29
C GLY A 160 7.29 -0.33 -3.99
N VAL A 161 6.11 0.26 -3.83
CA VAL A 161 4.87 -0.24 -4.44
C VAL A 161 4.11 0.97 -4.94
N ASP A 162 3.62 0.89 -6.17
CA ASP A 162 2.68 1.86 -6.69
C ASP A 162 1.44 1.18 -7.28
N VAL A 163 0.30 1.87 -7.21
CA VAL A 163 -0.94 1.49 -7.88
C VAL A 163 -1.53 2.73 -8.53
N MET A 164 -1.95 2.61 -9.78
CA MET A 164 -2.66 3.67 -10.48
C MET A 164 -3.92 3.15 -11.14
N ARG A 165 -5.02 3.89 -10.98
CA ARG A 165 -6.23 3.67 -11.77
C ARG A 165 -5.95 4.05 -13.21
N ILE A 166 -6.31 3.16 -14.14
CA ILE A 166 -6.18 3.41 -15.58
C ILE A 166 -7.29 4.36 -16.01
N GLU A 167 -7.04 5.65 -15.87
CA GLU A 167 -7.98 6.70 -16.26
C GLU A 167 -7.26 7.88 -16.90
N TYR A 168 -7.84 8.38 -17.98
CA TYR A 168 -7.42 9.63 -18.61
C TYR A 168 -8.50 10.69 -18.39
N SER A 169 -8.20 11.66 -17.50
CA SER A 169 -9.15 12.73 -17.15
C SER A 169 -9.41 13.70 -18.30
N GLY A 170 -8.52 13.79 -19.29
CA GLY A 170 -8.71 14.63 -20.46
C GLY A 170 -9.88 14.22 -21.34
N GLN A 171 -10.34 12.96 -21.24
CA GLN A 171 -11.56 12.49 -21.92
C GLN A 171 -12.83 13.22 -21.45
N ARG A 172 -12.85 13.77 -20.22
CA ARG A 172 -14.00 14.55 -19.72
C ARG A 172 -14.08 15.96 -20.28
N ASN A 173 -12.98 16.47 -20.84
CA ASN A 173 -12.83 17.82 -21.35
C ASN A 173 -12.45 17.82 -22.85
N ASP A 174 -12.70 16.72 -23.56
CA ASP A 174 -12.34 16.50 -24.97
C ASP A 174 -10.88 16.87 -25.32
N ARG A 175 -9.95 16.69 -24.37
CA ARG A 175 -8.52 16.95 -24.60
C ARG A 175 -7.86 15.76 -25.29
N PRO A 176 -7.18 15.95 -26.44
CA PRO A 176 -6.42 14.90 -27.11
C PRO A 176 -5.37 14.27 -26.18
N VAL A 177 -5.15 12.96 -26.29
CA VAL A 177 -4.11 12.25 -25.52
C VAL A 177 -2.71 12.82 -25.81
N ASP A 178 -2.48 13.28 -27.03
CA ASP A 178 -1.20 13.88 -27.43
C ASP A 178 -0.87 15.16 -26.63
N ASP A 179 -1.88 15.95 -26.27
CA ASP A 179 -1.67 17.14 -25.43
C ASP A 179 -1.20 16.75 -24.03
N PHE A 180 -1.81 15.70 -23.46
CA PHE A 180 -1.39 15.16 -22.18
C PHE A 180 0.03 14.59 -22.24
N PHE A 181 0.36 13.81 -23.27
CA PHE A 181 1.71 13.27 -23.45
C PHE A 181 2.76 14.37 -23.64
N ARG A 182 2.43 15.43 -24.37
CA ARG A 182 3.32 16.59 -24.53
C ARG A 182 3.63 17.26 -23.18
N LEU A 183 2.65 17.38 -22.29
CA LEU A 183 2.87 17.92 -20.93
C LEU A 183 3.77 16.99 -20.09
N MET A 184 3.65 15.68 -20.30
CA MET A 184 4.41 14.67 -19.55
C MET A 184 5.74 14.30 -20.19
N ASN A 185 6.15 14.95 -21.28
CA ASN A 185 7.28 14.52 -22.11
C ASN A 185 8.59 14.32 -21.32
N ARG A 186 8.83 15.14 -20.30
CA ARG A 186 10.05 15.10 -19.47
C ARG A 186 10.14 13.90 -18.52
N GLN A 187 9.07 13.12 -18.39
CA GLN A 187 8.95 12.05 -17.39
C GLN A 187 9.46 10.69 -17.92
N PHE A 188 9.59 10.57 -19.25
CA PHE A 188 10.03 9.35 -19.91
C PHE A 188 11.13 9.65 -20.91
N SER A 189 12.01 8.67 -21.12
CA SER A 189 13.03 8.68 -22.15
C SER A 189 12.45 8.45 -23.54
N ASP A 190 13.22 8.71 -24.59
CA ASP A 190 12.79 8.51 -25.99
C ASP A 190 12.44 7.05 -26.30
N SER A 191 13.11 6.07 -25.69
CA SER A 191 12.77 4.64 -25.85
C SER A 191 11.44 4.30 -25.18
N GLU A 192 11.17 4.84 -23.99
CA GLU A 192 9.90 4.67 -23.28
C GLU A 192 8.75 5.33 -24.03
N TRP A 193 8.95 6.55 -24.56
CA TRP A 193 7.94 7.22 -25.40
C TRP A 193 7.65 6.47 -26.70
N ARG A 194 8.67 5.89 -27.34
CA ARG A 194 8.46 5.00 -28.50
C ARG A 194 7.57 3.81 -28.12
N PHE A 195 7.81 3.18 -26.97
CA PHE A 195 6.96 2.10 -26.49
C PHE A 195 5.53 2.55 -26.18
N ILE A 196 5.36 3.68 -25.50
CA ILE A 196 4.04 4.25 -25.17
C ILE A 196 3.24 4.48 -26.46
N ASN A 197 3.86 5.07 -27.48
CA ASN A 197 3.25 5.45 -28.74
C ASN A 197 3.14 4.33 -29.78
N THR A 198 3.40 3.07 -29.42
CA THR A 198 3.24 1.94 -30.36
C THR A 198 1.77 1.71 -30.75
N GLY A 199 1.45 1.87 -32.02
CA GLY A 199 0.08 1.70 -32.54
C GLY A 199 -0.81 2.93 -32.34
N ALA A 200 -2.02 2.89 -32.90
CA ALA A 200 -2.90 4.07 -33.01
C ALA A 200 -3.99 4.17 -31.92
N ASP A 201 -4.17 3.16 -31.07
CA ASP A 201 -5.23 3.17 -30.05
C ASP A 201 -4.80 3.94 -28.79
N ASP A 202 -5.45 5.08 -28.56
CA ASP A 202 -5.25 5.94 -27.40
C ASP A 202 -5.46 5.21 -26.07
N LYS A 203 -6.38 4.24 -25.99
CA LYS A 203 -6.58 3.47 -24.75
C LYS A 203 -5.35 2.64 -24.42
N GLN A 204 -4.76 1.96 -25.40
CA GLN A 204 -3.51 1.22 -25.22
C GLN A 204 -2.33 2.14 -24.92
N ARG A 205 -2.26 3.31 -25.56
CA ARG A 205 -1.21 4.30 -25.29
C ARG A 205 -1.27 4.78 -23.84
N ILE A 206 -2.46 5.15 -23.34
CA ILE A 206 -2.68 5.52 -21.93
C ILE A 206 -2.34 4.37 -20.99
N PHE A 207 -2.75 3.13 -21.32
CA PHE A 207 -2.39 1.97 -20.51
C PHE A 207 -0.87 1.80 -20.37
N ARG A 208 -0.11 1.91 -21.46
CA ARG A 208 1.36 1.82 -21.43
C ARG A 208 2.00 2.97 -20.66
N PHE A 209 1.48 4.19 -20.84
CA PHE A 209 1.92 5.35 -20.08
C PHE A 209 1.78 5.09 -18.57
N ILE A 210 0.57 4.70 -18.13
CA ILE A 210 0.28 4.46 -16.71
C ILE A 210 1.13 3.30 -16.18
N ARG A 211 1.29 2.23 -16.96
CA ARG A 211 2.16 1.11 -16.60
C ARG A 211 3.61 1.54 -16.34
N LEU A 212 4.20 2.33 -17.24
CA LEU A 212 5.56 2.81 -17.04
C LEU A 212 5.66 3.82 -15.90
N TRP A 213 4.65 4.68 -15.73
CA TRP A 213 4.57 5.60 -14.59
C TRP A 213 4.58 4.84 -13.26
N THR A 214 3.70 3.85 -13.11
CA THR A 214 3.60 3.02 -11.90
C THR A 214 4.92 2.29 -11.62
N LEU A 215 5.64 1.83 -12.65
CA LEU A 215 6.96 1.22 -12.47
C LEU A 215 7.98 2.22 -11.94
N LYS A 216 8.02 3.45 -12.47
CA LYS A 216 8.94 4.50 -12.01
C LYS A 216 8.66 4.94 -10.58
N GLU A 217 7.39 5.14 -10.21
CA GLU A 217 7.00 5.56 -8.85
C GLU A 217 7.22 4.45 -7.81
N SER A 218 7.29 3.19 -8.24
CA SER A 218 7.61 2.06 -7.36
C SER A 218 9.10 1.85 -7.09
N PHE A 219 10.00 2.56 -7.80
CA PHE A 219 11.46 2.42 -7.68
C PHE A 219 12.04 3.46 -6.71
#